data_AF-A0A0G1J7Q9-F1
#
_entry.id   AF-A0A0G1J7Q9-F1
#
_cell.length_a   1.000
_cell.length_b   1.000
_cell.length_c   1.000
_cell.angle_alpha   90.00
_cell.angle_beta   90.00
_cell.angle_gamma   90.00
#
_symmetry.space_group_name_H-M   'P 1'
#
loop_
_entity.id
_entity.type
_entity.pdbx_description
1 polymer ?
#
loop_
_entity_poly.entity_id
_entity_poly.type
_entity_poly.pdbx_seq_one_letter_code
_entity_poly.pdbx_strand_id
1 'polypeptide(L)' 'MGEHTYRPDFYLSDFDTFVEIKNFLGEYSLQRDKLFREKYPDIKLDLLLKDDYLEIKSNYKDLVDKWEY' A
#
# COMPACT_ATOMS: atom_id res chain seq x y z
N MET A 1 -20.66 -5.05 -12.86
CA MET A 1 -19.29 -4.58 -12.53
C MET A 1 -18.35 -5.47 -13.30
N GLY A 2 -17.77 -4.96 -14.40
CA GLY A 2 -16.82 -5.70 -15.22
C GLY A 2 -15.57 -6.08 -14.44
N GLU A 3 -14.85 -7.09 -14.92
CA GLU A 3 -13.67 -7.70 -14.31
C GLU A 3 -12.54 -6.68 -14.08
N HIS A 4 -12.59 -5.96 -12.96
CA HIS A 4 -11.49 -5.15 -12.50
C HIS A 4 -10.76 -5.93 -11.41
N THR A 5 -9.56 -6.41 -11.73
CA THR A 5 -8.65 -7.01 -10.75
C THR A 5 -7.90 -5.90 -10.00
N TYR A 6 -7.92 -5.96 -8.67
CA TYR A 6 -7.08 -5.10 -7.84
C TYR A 6 -5.79 -5.86 -7.50
N ARG A 7 -4.64 -5.30 -7.88
CA ARG A 7 -3.33 -5.89 -7.62
C ARG A 7 -2.49 -4.89 -6.80
N PRO A 8 -2.28 -5.16 -5.50
CA PRO A 8 -1.36 -4.38 -4.68
C PRO A 8 0.07 -4.43 -5.23
N ASP A 9 0.87 -3.43 -4.88
CA ASP A 9 2.25 -3.31 -5.35
C ASP A 9 3.14 -4.43 -4.78
N PHE A 10 2.96 -4.76 -3.48
CA PHE A 10 3.75 -5.76 -2.78
C PHE A 10 2.89 -6.69 -1.93
N TYR A 11 3.45 -7.87 -1.64
CA TYR A 11 2.94 -8.79 -0.63
C TYR A 11 4.08 -9.18 0.31
N LEU A 12 3.90 -8.94 1.60
CA LEU A 12 4.86 -9.27 2.64
C LEU A 12 4.44 -10.60 3.27
N SER A 13 5.04 -11.70 2.79
CA SER A 13 4.64 -13.07 3.18
C SER A 13 4.74 -13.34 4.67
N ASP A 14 5.76 -12.78 5.33
CA ASP A 14 6.03 -13.01 6.75
C ASP A 14 4.93 -12.40 7.64
N PHE A 15 4.15 -11.46 7.12
CA PHE A 15 3.09 -10.74 7.82
C PHE A 15 1.68 -11.08 7.31
N ASP A 16 1.61 -11.81 6.19
CA ASP A 16 0.38 -12.04 5.41
C ASP A 16 -0.35 -10.73 5.10
N THR A 17 0.41 -9.74 4.61
CA THR A 17 -0.09 -8.38 4.36
C THR A 17 0.27 -7.90 2.96
N PHE A 18 -0.74 -7.40 2.25
CA PHE A 18 -0.54 -6.66 1.01
C PHE A 18 -0.22 -5.20 1.32
N VAL A 19 0.66 -4.60 0.50
CA VAL A 19 1.04 -3.21 0.62
C VAL A 19 0.80 -2.50 -0.71
N GLU A 20 0.12 -1.37 -0.66
CA GLU A 20 -0.10 -0.47 -1.79
C GLU A 20 0.58 0.87 -1.51
N ILE A 21 1.42 1.33 -2.42
CA ILE A 21 2.08 2.63 -2.32
C ILE A 21 1.26 3.68 -3.07
N LYS A 22 0.90 4.76 -2.39
CA LYS A 22 0.02 5.80 -2.93
C LYS A 22 0.54 7.20 -2.61
N ASN A 23 0.87 7.94 -3.67
CA ASN A 23 1.24 9.36 -3.53
C ASN A 23 0.03 10.28 -3.28
N PHE A 24 -1.16 9.92 -3.75
CA PHE A 24 -2.38 10.71 -3.59
C PHE A 24 -3.61 9.82 -3.38
N LEU A 25 -4.41 10.16 -2.38
CA LEU A 25 -5.59 9.41 -1.97
C LEU A 25 -6.85 10.27 -2.17
N GLY A 26 -7.23 10.50 -3.43
CA GLY A 26 -8.45 11.23 -3.77
C GLY A 26 -9.73 10.47 -3.40
N GLU A 27 -10.88 11.14 -3.52
CA GLU A 27 -12.19 10.58 -3.14
C GLU A 27 -12.50 9.23 -3.81
N TYR A 28 -12.19 9.09 -5.10
CA TYR A 28 -12.37 7.82 -5.81
C TYR A 28 -11.50 6.69 -5.24
N SER A 29 -10.23 6.98 -4.91
CA SER A 29 -9.32 6.01 -4.29
C SER A 29 -9.81 5.58 -2.92
N LEU A 30 -10.31 6.54 -2.12
CA LEU A 30 -10.91 6.29 -0.80
C LEU A 30 -12.16 5.40 -0.89
N GLN A 31 -13.07 5.69 -1.83
CA GLN A 31 -14.27 4.87 -2.03
C GLN A 31 -13.90 3.44 -2.44
N ARG A 32 -12.89 3.28 -3.30
CA ARG A 32 -12.43 1.97 -3.74
C ARG A 32 -11.76 1.18 -2.60
N ASP A 33 -10.92 1.82 -1.79
CA ASP A 33 -10.31 1.19 -0.62
C ASP A 33 -11.39 0.75 0.39
N LYS A 34 -12.37 1.62 0.66
CA LYS A 34 -13.52 1.29 1.51
C LYS A 34 -14.28 0.06 1.00
N LEU A 35 -14.65 0.06 -0.29
CA LEU A 35 -15.36 -1.08 -0.91
C LEU A 35 -14.51 -2.36 -0.91
N PHE A 36 -13.19 -2.25 -1.07
CA PHE A 36 -12.29 -3.39 -0.99
C PHE A 36 -12.30 -4.00 0.42
N ARG A 37 -12.15 -3.18 1.47
CA ARG A 37 -12.16 -3.63 2.87
C ARG A 37 -13.50 -4.21 3.29
N GLU A 38 -14.61 -3.66 2.80
CA GLU A 38 -15.94 -4.21 3.03
C GLU A 38 -16.14 -5.58 2.37
N LYS A 39 -15.60 -5.77 1.16
CA LYS A 39 -15.78 -7.01 0.41
C LYS A 39 -14.82 -8.13 0.81
N TYR A 40 -13.63 -7.77 1.28
CA TYR A 40 -12.56 -8.70 1.63
C TYR A 40 -11.99 -8.40 3.03
N PRO A 41 -12.80 -8.56 4.09
CA PRO A 41 -12.42 -8.15 5.45
C PRO A 41 -11.22 -8.94 6.02
N ASP A 42 -10.99 -10.16 5.51
CA ASP A 42 -9.89 -11.01 5.97
C ASP A 42 -8.56 -10.71 5.27
N ILE A 43 -8.57 -9.92 4.20
CA ILE A 43 -7.35 -9.53 3.49
C ILE A 43 -6.75 -8.28 4.14
N LYS A 44 -5.54 -8.42 4.69
CA LYS A 44 -4.78 -7.29 5.22
C LYS A 44 -4.18 -6.47 4.07
N LEU A 45 -4.57 -5.21 3.99
CA LEU A 45 -4.05 -4.25 3.03
C LEU A 45 -3.61 -2.98 3.76
N ASP A 46 -2.30 -2.73 3.73
CA ASP A 46 -1.69 -1.51 4.24
C ASP A 46 -1.45 -0.53 3.10
N LEU A 47 -1.90 0.71 3.30
CA LEU A 47 -1.67 1.82 2.39
C LEU A 47 -0.48 2.62 2.88
N LEU A 48 0.63 2.58 2.14
CA LEU A 48 1.77 3.46 2.37
C LEU A 48 1.57 4.75 1.59
N LEU A 49 1.24 5.81 2.30
CA LEU A 49 1.13 7.15 1.76
C LEU A 49 2.51 7.82 1.68
N LYS A 50 2.54 9.00 1.05
CA LYS A 50 3.76 9.79 0.92
C LYS A 50 4.43 10.06 2.27
N ASP A 51 3.66 10.35 3.31
CA ASP A 51 4.21 10.67 4.62
C ASP A 51 4.81 9.42 5.29
N ASP A 52 4.16 8.25 5.17
CA ASP A 52 4.71 6.97 5.63
C ASP A 52 6.02 6.64 4.90
N TYR A 53 6.06 6.87 3.59
CA TYR A 53 7.27 6.67 2.79
C TYR A 53 8.42 7.59 3.25
N LEU A 54 8.13 8.87 3.53
CA LEU A 54 9.12 9.81 4.03
C LEU A 54 9.64 9.41 5.41
N GLU A 55 8.79 8.88 6.29
CA GLU A 55 9.18 8.35 7.58
C GLU A 55 10.11 7.13 7.43
N ILE A 56 9.73 6.15 6.60
CA ILE A 56 10.56 4.97 6.33
C ILE A 56 11.91 5.40 5.77
N LYS A 57 11.93 6.31 4.79
CA LYS A 57 13.17 6.85 4.23
C LYS A 57 14.03 7.51 5.30
N SER A 58 13.44 8.32 6.19
CA SER A 58 14.19 8.99 7.25
C SER A 58 14.86 8.00 8.21
N ASN A 59 14.17 6.90 8.53
CA ASN A 59 14.62 5.94 9.54
C ASN A 59 15.56 4.85 8.99
N TYR A 60 15.40 4.47 7.72
CA TYR A 60 16.00 3.25 7.19
C TYR A 60 16.85 3.45 5.93
N LYS A 61 16.89 4.64 5.31
CA LYS A 61 17.67 4.84 4.07
C LYS A 61 19.14 4.45 4.19
N ASP A 62 19.73 4.66 5.37
CA ASP A 62 21.16 4.43 5.61
C ASP A 62 21.46 2.92 5.80
N LEU A 63 20.42 2.09 5.94
CA LEU A 63 20.55 0.62 6.06
C LEU A 63 20.45 -0.10 4.71
N VAL A 64 20.05 0.60 3.65
CA VAL A 64 19.87 0.01 2.31
C VAL A 64 20.88 0.65 1.37
N ASP A 65 21.80 -0.18 0.88
CA ASP A 65 22.74 0.29 -0.15
C ASP A 65 21.97 0.75 -1.38
N LYS A 66 22.27 1.95 -1.85
CA LYS A 66 21.60 2.63 -2.98
C LYS A 66 20.09 2.79 -2.83
N TRP A 67 19.66 3.48 -1.78
CA TRP A 67 18.28 3.95 -1.64
C TRP A 67 17.83 4.76 -2.88
N GLU A 68 17.01 4.15 -3.74
CA GLU A 68 16.46 4.72 -5.00
C GLU A 68 17.47 4.97 -6.15
N TYR A 69 18.69 4.40 -6.12
CA TYR A 69 19.74 4.65 -7.13
C TYR A 69 20.27 3.40 -7.85
#